data_AF-A0A8S3E8H5-F1
#
_entry.id   AF-A0A8S3E8H5-F1
#
_cell.length_a   1.000
_cell.length_b   1.000
_cell.length_c   1.000
_cell.angle_alpha   90.00
_cell.angle_beta   90.00
_cell.angle_gamma   90.00
#
_symmetry.space_group_name_H-M   'P 1'
#
loop_
_entity.id
_entity.type
_entity.pdbx_description
1 polymer ?
#
loop_
_entity_poly.entity_id
_entity_poly.type
_entity_poly.pdbx_seq_one_letter_code
_entity_poly.pdbx_strand_id
1 'polypeptide(L)'
;QEAQRKENEARQIEEDLRETQMRIVQAKKSYSNRFTDRSEEYSVPADDTDNDEDENRTHRKKQNFDTTGNTFAHEDMRTTTTTRDQNRTQKLGAERNNLVQRQQNADTLEDKTYRENTTDKGIDKYKTLKKIREGTVKRRIDEFEAM
;
A
#
# COMPACT_ATOMS: atom_id res chain seq x y z
N GLN A 1 -26.85 39.54 -53.15
CA GLN A 1 -25.40 39.39 -52.96
C GLN A 1 -25.01 39.41 -51.48
N GLU A 2 -25.55 40.34 -50.68
CA GLU A 2 -25.27 40.39 -49.22
C GLU A 2 -25.80 39.18 -48.45
N ALA A 3 -27.00 38.68 -48.76
CA ALA A 3 -27.57 37.49 -48.10
C ALA A 3 -26.70 36.22 -48.29
N GLN A 4 -26.18 36.00 -49.51
CA GLN A 4 -25.26 34.90 -49.79
C GLN A 4 -23.91 35.05 -49.09
N ARG A 5 -23.42 36.28 -48.90
CA ARG A 5 -22.20 36.53 -48.11
C ARG A 5 -22.42 36.20 -46.64
N LYS A 6 -23.53 36.65 -46.05
CA LYS A 6 -23.88 36.35 -44.66
C LYS A 6 -24.14 34.86 -44.43
N GLU A 7 -24.71 34.16 -45.40
CA GLU A 7 -24.91 32.71 -45.34
C GLU A 7 -23.58 31.95 -45.36
N ASN A 8 -22.64 32.34 -46.23
CA ASN A 8 -21.30 31.74 -46.26
C ASN A 8 -20.50 32.03 -44.99
N GLU A 9 -20.60 33.26 -44.46
CA GLU A 9 -19.97 33.65 -43.20
C GLU A 9 -20.57 32.87 -42.02
N ALA A 10 -21.90 32.68 -41.98
CA ALA A 10 -22.55 31.86 -40.96
C ALA A 10 -22.10 30.40 -41.01
N ARG A 11 -21.95 29.80 -42.21
CA ARG A 11 -21.41 28.44 -42.36
C ARG A 11 -19.96 28.34 -41.89
N GLN A 12 -19.15 29.34 -42.18
CA GLN A 12 -17.76 29.37 -41.74
C GLN A 12 -17.65 29.51 -40.22
N ILE A 13 -18.50 30.33 -39.60
CA ILE A 13 -18.58 30.46 -38.14
C ILE A 13 -19.02 29.14 -37.48
N GLU A 14 -19.95 28.41 -38.09
CA GLU A 14 -20.40 27.11 -37.57
C GLU A 14 -19.30 26.05 -37.65
N GLU A 15 -18.53 26.04 -38.74
CA GLU A 15 -17.36 25.17 -38.92
C GLU A 15 -16.25 25.49 -37.90
N ASP A 16 -15.92 26.77 -37.72
CA ASP A 16 -14.96 27.25 -36.73
C ASP A 16 -15.40 26.90 -35.29
N LEU A 17 -16.70 27.03 -34.99
CA LEU A 17 -17.25 26.64 -33.69
C LEU A 17 -17.10 25.14 -33.45
N ARG A 18 -17.33 24.32 -34.47
CA ARG A 18 -17.16 22.86 -34.39
C ARG A 18 -15.69 22.49 -34.18
N GLU A 19 -14.77 23.12 -34.91
CA GLU A 19 -13.34 22.89 -34.74
C GLU A 19 -12.85 23.28 -33.34
N THR A 20 -13.28 24.43 -32.83
CA THR A 20 -12.89 24.89 -31.49
C THR A 20 -13.41 23.94 -30.40
N GLN A 21 -14.64 23.44 -30.52
CA GLN A 21 -15.18 22.42 -29.62
C GLN A 21 -14.35 21.13 -29.65
N MET A 22 -13.97 20.66 -30.84
CA MET A 22 -13.12 19.47 -30.99
C MET A 22 -11.75 19.67 -30.32
N ARG A 23 -11.12 20.84 -30.50
CA ARG A 23 -9.83 21.16 -29.85
C ARG A 23 -9.97 21.20 -28.33
N ILE A 24 -11.06 21.73 -27.79
CA ILE A 24 -11.33 21.75 -26.34
C ILE A 24 -11.47 20.32 -25.80
N VAL A 25 -12.23 19.46 -26.47
CA VAL A 25 -12.41 18.05 -26.06
C VAL A 25 -11.07 17.31 -26.08
N GLN A 26 -10.27 17.49 -27.13
CA GLN A 26 -8.96 16.88 -27.25
C GLN A 26 -8.00 17.39 -26.17
N ALA A 27 -8.00 18.70 -25.87
CA ALA A 27 -7.21 19.27 -24.79
C ALA A 27 -7.62 18.72 -23.41
N LYS A 28 -8.92 18.58 -23.13
CA LYS A 28 -9.44 17.98 -21.90
C LYS A 28 -9.03 16.52 -21.77
N LYS A 29 -9.10 15.74 -22.85
CA LYS A 29 -8.66 14.34 -22.86
C LYS A 29 -7.15 14.21 -22.61
N SER A 30 -6.35 15.04 -23.28
CA SER A 30 -4.89 15.07 -23.07
C SER A 30 -4.51 15.58 -21.68
N TYR A 31 -5.30 16.47 -21.08
CA TYR A 31 -5.12 16.90 -19.69
C TYR A 31 -5.45 15.76 -18.73
N SER A 32 -6.61 15.11 -18.90
CA SER A 32 -7.03 13.98 -18.07
C SER A 32 -6.04 12.80 -18.14
N ASN A 33 -5.54 12.47 -19.32
CA ASN A 33 -4.59 11.37 -19.51
C ASN A 33 -3.19 11.66 -18.92
N ARG A 34 -2.88 12.91 -18.58
CA ARG A 34 -1.61 13.27 -17.92
C ARG A 34 -1.63 12.98 -16.42
N PHE A 35 -2.80 12.78 -15.85
CA PHE A 35 -2.96 12.37 -14.47
C PHE A 35 -3.35 10.90 -14.43
N THR A 36 -2.79 10.17 -13.47
CA THR A 36 -3.30 8.84 -13.11
C THR A 36 -4.72 9.01 -12.58
N ASP A 37 -5.58 8.02 -12.80
CA ASP A 37 -6.92 8.03 -12.21
C ASP A 37 -6.77 8.16 -10.69
N ARG A 38 -7.43 9.19 -10.12
CA ARG A 38 -7.36 9.49 -8.68
C ARG A 38 -7.93 8.34 -7.82
N SER A 39 -8.63 7.40 -8.44
CA SER A 39 -9.11 6.17 -7.81
C SER A 39 -7.99 5.24 -7.33
N GLU A 40 -6.76 5.36 -7.85
CA GLU A 40 -5.61 4.55 -7.42
C GLU A 40 -4.80 5.18 -6.27
N GLU A 41 -5.14 6.40 -5.85
CA GLU A 41 -4.45 7.08 -4.77
C GLU A 41 -4.93 6.54 -3.42
N TYR A 42 -4.02 5.91 -2.66
CA TYR A 42 -4.30 5.55 -1.27
C TYR A 42 -4.71 6.82 -0.52
N SER A 43 -5.89 6.81 0.11
CA SER A 43 -6.34 7.91 0.96
C SER A 43 -5.40 8.05 2.16
N VAL A 44 -4.39 8.90 2.01
CA VAL A 44 -3.55 9.33 3.12
C VAL A 44 -4.42 10.26 3.98
N PRO A 45 -4.55 10.03 5.29
CA PRO A 45 -5.20 11.00 6.16
C PRO A 45 -4.50 12.34 5.98
N ALA A 46 -5.25 13.41 5.72
CA ALA A 46 -4.69 14.76 5.74
C ALA A 46 -4.05 15.00 7.12
N ASP A 47 -2.73 15.18 7.12
CA ASP A 47 -1.95 15.62 8.25
C ASP A 47 -2.35 17.07 8.51
N ASP A 48 -3.21 17.30 9.50
CA ASP A 48 -3.55 18.63 9.99
C ASP A 48 -2.37 19.13 10.85
N THR A 49 -1.26 19.47 10.20
CA THR A 49 -0.25 20.34 10.80
C THR A 49 -0.55 21.78 10.40
N ASP A 50 -1.75 22.26 10.75
CA ASP A 50 -1.98 23.69 10.93
C ASP A 50 -1.93 23.98 12.42
N ASN A 51 -0.88 24.70 12.76
CA ASN A 51 -0.46 25.07 14.09
C ASN A 51 -1.34 26.24 14.55
N ASP A 52 -2.54 25.96 15.05
CA ASP A 52 -3.35 26.94 15.78
C ASP A 52 -3.72 26.35 17.15
N GLU A 53 -3.17 27.00 18.18
CA GLU A 53 -3.44 26.78 19.59
C GLU A 53 -4.93 26.96 19.88
N ASP A 54 -5.69 25.87 19.92
CA ASP A 54 -7.02 25.88 20.55
C ASP A 54 -7.30 24.52 21.21
N GLU A 55 -7.04 24.48 22.52
CA GLU A 55 -7.22 23.34 23.42
C GLU A 55 -8.71 22.97 23.63
N ASN A 56 -9.49 22.64 22.58
CA ASN A 56 -10.80 22.01 22.82
C ASN A 56 -11.46 21.27 21.65
N ARG A 57 -10.70 20.67 20.74
CA ARG A 57 -11.29 19.74 19.77
C ARG A 57 -10.72 18.37 19.96
N THR A 58 -11.49 17.52 20.65
CA THR A 58 -11.44 16.07 20.52
C THR A 58 -11.63 15.68 19.05
N HIS A 59 -10.58 15.79 18.24
CA HIS A 59 -10.52 15.34 16.86
C HIS A 59 -10.46 13.80 16.82
N ARG A 60 -11.55 13.15 17.24
CA ARG A 60 -11.78 11.74 16.91
C ARG A 60 -12.16 11.65 15.44
N LYS A 61 -11.18 11.73 14.52
CA LYS A 61 -11.36 11.27 13.14
C LYS A 61 -11.64 9.76 13.21
N LYS A 62 -12.91 9.37 13.19
CA LYS A 62 -13.32 7.97 13.05
C LYS A 62 -13.11 7.58 11.58
N GLN A 63 -11.98 6.97 11.28
CA GLN A 63 -11.75 6.37 9.97
C GLN A 63 -12.55 5.06 9.91
N ASN A 64 -13.68 5.09 9.19
CA ASN A 64 -14.41 3.86 8.88
C ASN A 64 -13.67 3.17 7.73
N PHE A 65 -13.14 1.98 8.00
CA PHE A 65 -12.55 1.14 6.96
C PHE A 65 -13.68 0.52 6.11
N ASP A 66 -13.53 0.57 4.79
CA ASP A 66 -14.42 -0.16 3.88
C ASP A 66 -14.18 -1.67 4.05
N THR A 67 -15.20 -2.40 4.48
CA THR A 67 -15.14 -3.85 4.75
C THR A 67 -15.80 -4.68 3.65
N THR A 68 -16.15 -4.09 2.51
CA THR A 68 -16.91 -4.78 1.45
C THR A 68 -16.05 -5.75 0.61
N GLY A 69 -14.74 -5.76 0.80
CA GLY A 69 -13.80 -6.69 0.14
C GLY A 69 -13.75 -8.07 0.78
N ASN A 70 -13.37 -9.10 0.00
CA ASN A 70 -13.13 -10.46 0.47
C ASN A 70 -12.10 -10.45 1.62
N THR A 71 -12.54 -10.72 2.85
CA THR A 71 -11.74 -10.63 4.08
C THR A 71 -10.87 -11.86 4.33
N PHE A 72 -10.60 -12.68 3.32
CA PHE A 72 -9.75 -13.85 3.51
C PHE A 72 -8.33 -13.39 3.84
N ALA A 73 -7.92 -13.64 5.08
CA ALA A 73 -6.58 -13.43 5.61
C ALA A 73 -5.54 -14.24 4.80
N HIS A 74 -5.04 -13.67 3.70
CA HIS A 74 -4.10 -14.36 2.81
C HIS A 74 -2.83 -14.83 3.53
N GLU A 75 -2.46 -14.18 4.65
CA GLU A 75 -1.38 -14.60 5.54
C GLU A 75 -1.47 -16.06 6.00
N ASP A 76 -2.68 -16.62 6.14
CA ASP A 76 -2.88 -17.98 6.64
C ASP A 76 -2.39 -19.04 5.65
N MET A 77 -2.26 -18.68 4.38
CA MET A 77 -1.73 -19.56 3.32
C MET A 77 -0.28 -19.25 2.96
N ARG A 78 0.33 -18.19 3.52
CA ARG A 78 1.70 -17.80 3.19
C ARG A 78 2.72 -18.70 3.86
N THR A 79 3.79 -18.97 3.12
CA THR A 79 5.00 -19.66 3.59
C THR A 79 6.22 -18.85 3.19
N THR A 80 7.34 -19.03 3.89
CA THR A 80 8.58 -18.36 3.53
C THR A 80 9.14 -18.94 2.24
N THR A 81 9.86 -18.12 1.48
CA THR A 81 10.51 -18.60 0.26
C THR A 81 11.53 -19.68 0.56
N THR A 82 12.19 -19.65 1.72
CA THR A 82 13.10 -20.71 2.17
C THR A 82 12.36 -22.04 2.38
N THR A 83 11.16 -22.02 2.95
CA THR A 83 10.33 -23.23 3.03
C THR A 83 9.93 -23.76 1.65
N ARG A 84 9.69 -22.88 0.67
CA ARG A 84 9.21 -23.26 -0.67
C ARG A 84 10.31 -23.62 -1.67
N ASP A 85 11.52 -23.08 -1.50
CA ASP A 85 12.64 -23.21 -2.42
C ASP A 85 13.85 -23.86 -1.71
N GLN A 86 14.07 -25.13 -2.05
CA GLN A 86 15.16 -25.93 -1.50
C GLN A 86 16.54 -25.39 -1.86
N ASN A 87 16.72 -24.86 -3.08
CA ASN A 87 18.00 -24.29 -3.52
C ASN A 87 18.35 -23.06 -2.69
N ARG A 88 17.36 -22.21 -2.40
CA ARG A 88 17.54 -21.04 -1.55
C ARG A 88 17.92 -21.43 -0.12
N THR A 89 17.27 -22.46 0.43
CA THR A 89 17.62 -22.98 1.76
C THR A 89 19.04 -23.54 1.81
N GLN A 90 19.47 -24.29 0.80
CA GLN A 90 20.84 -24.80 0.71
C GLN A 90 21.87 -23.66 0.63
N LYS A 91 21.62 -22.64 -0.21
CA LYS A 91 22.51 -21.47 -0.34
C LYS A 91 22.67 -20.72 0.98
N LEU A 92 21.56 -20.44 1.67
CA LEU A 92 21.60 -19.76 2.97
C LEU A 92 22.29 -20.60 4.05
N GLY A 93 22.11 -21.92 4.03
CA GLY A 93 22.81 -22.83 4.94
C GLY A 93 24.33 -22.83 4.71
N ALA A 94 24.75 -22.88 3.43
CA ALA A 94 26.16 -22.80 3.07
C ALA A 94 26.78 -21.44 3.45
N GLU A 95 26.08 -20.34 3.19
CA GLU A 95 26.52 -18.99 3.54
C GLU A 95 26.63 -18.82 5.07
N ARG A 96 25.65 -19.33 5.83
CA ARG A 96 25.72 -19.33 7.30
C ARG A 96 26.96 -20.06 7.80
N ASN A 97 27.27 -21.24 7.27
CA ASN A 97 28.47 -21.99 7.68
C ASN A 97 29.76 -21.25 7.35
N ASN A 98 29.82 -20.57 6.19
CA ASN A 98 30.97 -19.77 5.79
C ASN A 98 31.17 -18.53 6.67
N LEU A 99 30.08 -17.90 7.12
CA LEU A 99 30.11 -16.68 7.94
C LEU A 99 30.37 -16.97 9.43
N VAL A 100 29.84 -18.06 9.98
CA VAL A 100 30.08 -18.48 11.38
C VAL A 100 31.57 -18.70 11.65
N GLN A 101 32.34 -19.13 10.65
CA GLN A 101 33.79 -19.25 10.79
C GLN A 101 34.52 -17.90 10.94
N ARG A 102 33.86 -16.77 10.60
CA ARG A 102 34.47 -15.42 10.59
C ARG A 102 34.09 -14.55 11.78
N GLN A 103 32.95 -14.79 12.43
CA GLN A 103 32.44 -13.96 13.52
C GLN A 103 32.26 -14.80 14.80
N GLN A 104 33.23 -14.71 15.72
CA GLN A 104 33.09 -15.32 17.05
C GLN A 104 32.73 -14.33 18.17
N ASN A 105 32.80 -13.01 17.96
CA ASN A 105 32.88 -12.07 19.10
C ASN A 105 31.94 -10.83 19.07
N ALA A 106 30.86 -10.79 18.28
CA ALA A 106 29.96 -9.62 18.28
C ALA A 106 28.50 -9.94 17.92
N ASP A 107 27.88 -10.87 18.65
CA ASP A 107 26.43 -11.09 18.51
C ASP A 107 25.64 -9.98 19.18
N THR A 108 24.74 -9.36 18.42
CA THR A 108 23.74 -8.43 18.95
C THR A 108 22.63 -9.19 19.69
N LEU A 109 21.77 -8.46 20.40
CA LEU A 109 20.58 -9.06 21.04
C LEU A 109 19.62 -9.61 19.98
N GLU A 110 19.52 -8.92 18.85
CA GLU A 110 18.74 -9.29 17.68
C GLU A 110 19.25 -10.60 17.08
N ASP A 111 20.57 -10.78 16.99
CA ASP A 111 21.18 -12.03 16.49
C ASP A 111 20.85 -13.22 17.41
N LYS A 112 20.92 -13.02 18.72
CA LYS A 112 20.52 -14.04 19.71
C LYS A 112 19.06 -14.41 19.55
N THR A 113 18.18 -13.40 19.47
CA THR A 113 16.73 -13.58 19.29
C THR A 113 16.41 -14.28 17.97
N TYR A 114 17.08 -13.90 16.88
CA TYR A 114 16.92 -14.53 15.57
C TYR A 114 17.33 -16.00 15.59
N ARG A 115 18.46 -16.35 16.23
CA ARG A 115 18.89 -17.75 16.36
C ARG A 115 17.92 -18.58 17.20
N GLU A 116 17.46 -18.05 18.32
CA GLU A 116 16.46 -18.73 19.15
C GLU A 116 15.17 -18.98 18.36
N ASN A 117 14.70 -17.97 17.62
CA ASN A 117 13.50 -18.11 16.79
C ASN A 117 13.68 -19.13 15.67
N THR A 118 14.80 -19.07 14.93
CA THR A 118 14.98 -19.86 13.71
C THR A 118 15.56 -21.25 13.95
N THR A 119 16.60 -21.37 14.78
CA THR A 119 17.31 -22.63 15.03
C THR A 119 16.64 -23.43 16.14
N ASP A 120 16.27 -22.79 17.26
CA ASP A 120 15.80 -23.53 18.43
C ASP A 120 14.28 -23.78 18.40
N LYS A 121 13.50 -22.79 17.95
CA LYS A 121 12.03 -22.88 17.93
C LYS A 121 11.44 -23.18 16.54
N GLY A 122 12.23 -23.08 15.47
CA GLY A 122 11.76 -23.30 14.09
C GLY A 122 10.63 -22.34 13.66
N ILE A 123 10.58 -21.16 14.28
CA ILE A 123 9.60 -20.10 14.05
C ILE A 123 10.01 -19.27 12.84
N ASP A 124 9.03 -18.91 12.02
CA ASP A 124 9.19 -17.97 10.92
C ASP A 124 8.12 -16.87 10.96
N LYS A 125 8.27 -15.84 10.11
CA LYS A 125 7.37 -14.68 10.07
C LYS A 125 5.89 -15.07 9.95
N TYR A 126 5.55 -16.02 9.08
CA TYR A 126 4.16 -16.38 8.81
C TYR A 126 3.61 -17.32 9.88
N LYS A 127 4.44 -18.22 10.44
CA LYS A 127 4.05 -19.02 11.61
C LYS A 127 3.75 -18.14 12.82
N THR A 128 4.57 -17.11 13.08
CA THR A 128 4.30 -16.15 14.16
C THR A 128 3.03 -15.38 13.92
N LEU A 129 2.81 -14.88 12.69
CA LEU A 129 1.58 -14.14 12.36
C LEU A 129 0.32 -14.97 12.60
N LYS A 130 0.31 -16.26 12.22
CA LYS A 130 -0.81 -17.16 12.51
C LYS A 130 -1.00 -17.31 14.02
N LYS A 131 0.07 -17.65 14.75
CA LYS A 131 0.02 -17.88 16.20
C LYS A 131 -0.52 -16.69 16.99
N ILE A 132 -0.06 -15.47 16.70
CA ILE A 132 -0.53 -14.26 17.42
C ILE A 132 -1.95 -13.84 17.02
N ARG A 133 -2.46 -14.33 15.88
CA ARG A 133 -3.81 -14.04 15.38
C ARG A 133 -4.83 -15.12 15.75
N GLU A 134 -4.41 -16.21 16.38
CA GLU A 134 -5.32 -17.25 16.87
C GLU A 134 -6.35 -16.66 17.87
N GLY A 135 -7.45 -17.38 18.07
CA GLY A 135 -8.52 -16.99 19.00
C GLY A 135 -9.35 -15.78 18.57
N THR A 136 -10.19 -15.29 19.48
CA THR A 136 -11.12 -14.19 19.20
C THR A 136 -10.43 -12.83 19.33
N VAL A 137 -11.01 -11.80 18.68
CA VAL A 137 -10.57 -10.41 18.85
C VAL A 137 -10.55 -10.02 20.33
N LYS A 138 -11.59 -10.40 21.09
CA LYS A 138 -11.66 -10.13 22.53
C LYS A 138 -10.47 -10.74 23.28
N ARG A 139 -10.15 -12.02 23.05
CA ARG A 139 -9.01 -12.67 23.70
C ARG A 139 -7.70 -11.94 23.44
N ARG A 140 -7.47 -11.52 22.20
CA ARG A 140 -6.24 -10.79 21.83
C ARG A 140 -6.19 -9.38 22.44
N ILE A 141 -7.32 -8.72 22.59
CA ILE A 141 -7.42 -7.44 23.32
C ILE A 141 -7.13 -7.67 24.80
N ASP A 142 -7.76 -8.67 25.42
CA ASP A 142 -7.53 -9.00 26.83
C ASP A 142 -6.06 -9.35 27.11
N GLU A 143 -5.41 -10.12 26.22
CA GLU A 143 -3.97 -10.43 26.30
C GLU A 143 -3.09 -9.21 26.16
N PHE A 144 -3.46 -8.28 25.27
CA PHE A 144 -2.74 -7.02 25.09
C PHE A 144 -2.84 -6.12 26.33
N GLU A 145 -4.03 -5.98 26.93
CA GLU A 145 -4.23 -5.17 28.14
C GLU A 145 -3.57 -5.77 29.40
N ALA A 146 -3.25 -7.07 29.36
CA ALA A 146 -2.57 -7.77 30.45
C ALA A 146 -1.04 -7.69 30.40
N MET A 147 -0.46 -7.25 29.27
CA MET A 147 0.99 -7.08 29.06
C MET A 147 1.47 -5.68 29.45
#